data_AF-A0A356K1E7-F1
#
_entry.id   AF-A0A356K1E7-F1
#
_cell.length_a   1.000
_cell.length_b   1.000
_cell.length_c   1.000
_cell.angle_alpha   90.00
_cell.angle_beta   90.00
_cell.angle_gamma   90.00
#
_symmetry.space_group_name_H-M   'P 1'
#
loop_
_entity.id
_entity.type
_entity.pdbx_description
1 polymer ?
#
loop_
_entity_poly.entity_id
_entity_poly.type
_entity_poly.pdbx_seq_one_letter_code
_entity_poly.pdbx_strand_id
1 'polypeptide(L)'
;MEQNGHLFTIGCSTRSLSDFILMLKKYKIQVVADVRSTPYSHFTPQFNADCLKNELHKNRIMYGSFAEEFGARRVEDSVYIGNTVDFTKVMELDIFHKGVERIKNGLNAGYSIALTCTEYNPLDCHRFSLVSRGIRKTLNIPIDHIFSQNLCKPTEDLENELLLALNLQPELFENKNMLIERAYNILGKKVAYSRVEKPEPVIYA
;
A
#
# COMPACT_ATOMS: atom_id res chain seq x y z
N MET A 1 -10.85 23.54 -1.98
CA MET A 1 -9.38 23.64 -2.12
C MET A 1 -8.99 22.62 -3.18
N GLU A 2 -8.42 23.06 -4.29
CA GLU A 2 -7.92 22.15 -5.32
C GLU A 2 -6.74 21.36 -4.74
N GLN A 3 -6.79 20.05 -4.89
CA GLN A 3 -5.70 19.16 -4.51
C GLN A 3 -4.58 19.32 -5.54
N ASN A 4 -3.42 19.83 -5.10
CA ASN A 4 -2.32 20.17 -6.01
C ASN A 4 -1.22 19.09 -6.08
N GLY A 5 -1.24 18.11 -5.19
CA GLY A 5 -0.30 16.99 -5.14
C GLY A 5 -0.88 15.70 -5.72
N HIS A 6 0.00 14.75 -6.02
CA HIS A 6 -0.38 13.43 -6.55
C HIS A 6 0.03 12.31 -5.59
N LEU A 7 -0.83 11.31 -5.42
CA LEU A 7 -0.54 10.15 -4.60
C LEU A 7 -0.25 8.93 -5.47
N PHE A 8 0.90 8.32 -5.22
CA PHE A 8 1.38 7.13 -5.89
C PHE A 8 1.62 6.00 -4.91
N THR A 9 1.77 4.79 -5.43
CA THR A 9 2.42 3.68 -4.72
C THR A 9 3.57 3.11 -5.54
N ILE A 10 4.57 2.56 -4.86
CA ILE A 10 5.73 1.93 -5.51
C ILE A 10 6.28 0.77 -4.67
N GLY A 11 6.69 -0.32 -5.32
CA GLY A 11 7.31 -1.47 -4.65
C GLY A 11 8.82 -1.46 -4.70
N CYS A 12 9.46 -1.77 -3.55
CA CYS A 12 10.90 -1.97 -3.48
C CYS A 12 11.30 -3.25 -4.23
N SER A 13 10.69 -4.39 -3.90
CA SER A 13 11.03 -5.72 -4.42
C SER A 13 12.54 -5.99 -4.35
N THR A 14 13.09 -6.77 -5.27
CA THR A 14 14.52 -7.06 -5.44
C THR A 14 15.25 -6.02 -6.31
N ARG A 15 14.68 -4.82 -6.49
CA ARG A 15 15.25 -3.78 -7.35
C ARG A 15 16.57 -3.25 -6.81
N SER A 16 17.37 -2.66 -7.70
CA SER A 16 18.48 -1.82 -7.27
C SER A 16 17.95 -0.47 -6.71
N LEU A 17 18.69 0.15 -5.79
CA LEU A 17 18.37 1.50 -5.33
C LEU A 17 18.39 2.50 -6.49
N SER A 18 19.35 2.37 -7.41
CA SER A 18 19.46 3.24 -8.59
C SER A 18 18.19 3.23 -9.44
N ASP A 19 17.65 2.05 -9.74
CA ASP A 19 16.41 1.92 -10.51
C ASP A 19 15.21 2.51 -9.76
N PHE A 20 15.15 2.28 -8.45
CA PHE A 20 14.10 2.84 -7.60
C PHE A 20 14.12 4.37 -7.63
N ILE A 21 15.30 4.98 -7.44
CA ILE A 21 15.48 6.44 -7.53
C ILE A 21 15.13 6.98 -8.93
N LEU A 22 15.52 6.28 -10.01
CA LEU A 22 15.17 6.69 -11.37
C LEU A 22 13.65 6.71 -11.57
N MET A 23 12.93 5.70 -11.06
CA MET A 23 11.47 5.68 -11.08
C MET A 23 10.87 6.86 -10.29
N LEU A 24 11.34 7.10 -9.06
CA LEU A 24 10.86 8.23 -8.26
C LEU A 24 11.05 9.57 -8.99
N LYS A 25 12.23 9.79 -9.59
CA LYS A 25 12.50 11.01 -10.37
C LYS A 25 11.62 11.12 -11.61
N LYS A 26 11.41 10.02 -12.34
CA LYS A 26 10.55 9.97 -13.53
C LYS A 26 9.13 10.44 -13.23
N TYR A 27 8.57 9.99 -12.11
CA TYR A 27 7.23 10.39 -11.65
C TYR A 27 7.24 11.64 -10.76
N LYS A 28 8.37 12.36 -10.68
CA LYS A 28 8.54 13.60 -9.89
C LYS A 28 8.13 13.44 -8.42
N ILE A 29 8.39 12.27 -7.83
CA ILE A 29 8.11 12.00 -6.43
C ILE A 29 9.05 12.82 -5.56
N GLN A 30 8.48 13.56 -4.61
CA GLN A 30 9.21 14.39 -3.65
C GLN A 30 9.23 13.78 -2.26
N VAL A 31 8.28 12.88 -1.94
CA VAL A 31 8.18 12.23 -0.64
C VAL A 31 7.96 10.73 -0.83
N VAL A 32 8.76 9.91 -0.16
CA VAL A 32 8.50 8.48 0.02
C VAL A 32 7.93 8.27 1.42
N ALA A 33 6.71 7.75 1.47
CA ALA A 33 6.00 7.37 2.68
C ALA A 33 6.11 5.85 2.86
N ASP A 34 6.88 5.40 3.83
CA ASP A 34 7.18 3.99 4.06
C ASP A 34 6.13 3.35 4.98
N VAL A 35 5.31 2.47 4.40
CA VAL A 35 4.19 1.84 5.11
C VAL A 35 4.54 0.45 5.66
N ARG A 36 5.82 0.07 5.64
CA ARG A 36 6.29 -1.20 6.17
C ARG A 36 6.30 -1.14 7.69
N SER A 37 5.65 -2.11 8.35
CA SER A 37 5.75 -2.28 9.81
C SER A 37 7.18 -2.53 10.27
N THR A 38 7.97 -3.25 9.44
CA THR A 38 9.37 -3.55 9.73
C THR A 38 10.18 -3.32 8.45
N PRO A 39 10.72 -2.11 8.25
CA PRO A 39 11.49 -1.75 7.06
C PRO A 39 12.94 -2.25 7.14
N TYR A 40 13.14 -3.50 7.53
CA TYR A 40 14.44 -4.15 7.62
C TYR A 40 14.37 -5.56 7.03
N SER A 41 15.34 -5.90 6.18
CA SER A 41 15.43 -7.18 5.47
C SER A 41 16.88 -7.57 5.25
N HIS A 42 17.22 -8.84 5.51
CA HIS A 42 18.53 -9.39 5.14
C HIS A 42 18.65 -9.66 3.63
N PHE A 43 17.53 -9.90 2.94
CA PHE A 43 17.50 -10.17 1.50
C PHE A 43 17.63 -8.90 0.66
N THR A 44 17.09 -7.79 1.15
CA THR A 44 17.10 -6.50 0.45
C THR A 44 17.60 -5.38 1.37
N PRO A 45 18.82 -5.51 1.92
CA PRO A 45 19.36 -4.58 2.92
C PRO A 45 19.50 -3.16 2.38
N GLN A 46 19.61 -3.00 1.06
CA GLN A 46 19.62 -1.69 0.39
C GLN A 46 18.32 -0.89 0.64
N PHE A 47 17.22 -1.56 0.94
CA PHE A 47 15.94 -0.93 1.28
C PHE A 47 15.67 -0.87 2.78
N ASN A 48 16.66 -1.17 3.63
CA ASN A 48 16.54 -0.91 5.06
C ASN A 48 16.33 0.59 5.29
N ALA A 49 15.52 0.96 6.29
CA ALA A 49 15.08 2.33 6.49
C ALA A 49 16.23 3.35 6.46
N ASP A 50 17.34 3.08 7.16
CA ASP A 50 18.50 3.97 7.21
C ASP A 50 19.19 4.13 5.84
N CYS A 51 19.41 3.02 5.14
CA CYS A 51 20.00 3.01 3.80
C CYS A 51 19.12 3.77 2.81
N LEU A 52 17.81 3.47 2.80
CA LEU A 52 16.84 4.09 1.91
C LEU A 52 16.71 5.58 2.20
N LYS A 53 16.58 5.98 3.47
CA LYS A 53 16.50 7.38 3.88
C LYS A 53 17.73 8.17 3.42
N ASN A 54 18.93 7.63 3.60
CA ASN A 54 20.17 8.27 3.17
C ASN A 54 20.22 8.43 1.66
N GLU A 55 19.83 7.40 0.90
CA GLU A 55 19.85 7.47 -0.56
C GLU A 55 18.80 8.43 -1.13
N LEU A 56 17.60 8.47 -0.55
CA LEU A 56 16.57 9.45 -0.90
C LEU A 56 17.03 10.88 -0.61
N HIS A 57 17.64 11.11 0.55
CA HIS A 57 18.14 12.42 0.94
C HIS A 57 19.20 12.96 -0.04
N LYS A 58 20.17 12.13 -0.47
CA LYS A 58 21.14 12.50 -1.51
C LYS A 58 20.49 12.94 -2.83
N ASN A 59 19.30 12.40 -3.10
CA ASN A 59 18.52 12.68 -4.30
C ASN A 59 17.44 13.77 -4.09
N ARG A 60 17.46 14.47 -2.94
CA ARG A 60 16.49 15.51 -2.54
C ARG A 60 15.05 15.01 -2.48
N ILE A 61 14.87 13.75 -2.09
CA ILE A 61 13.57 13.13 -1.86
C ILE A 61 13.42 12.93 -0.35
N MET A 62 12.30 13.40 0.20
CA MET A 62 12.00 13.25 1.63
C MET A 62 11.56 11.82 1.94
N TYR A 63 11.86 11.37 3.15
CA TYR A 63 11.44 10.06 3.66
C TYR A 63 10.64 10.25 4.94
N GLY A 64 9.47 9.59 5.03
CA GLY A 64 8.66 9.54 6.23
C GLY A 64 8.23 8.10 6.53
N SER A 65 8.40 7.68 7.79
CA SER A 65 7.81 6.42 8.27
C SER A 65 6.31 6.61 8.54
N PHE A 66 5.54 5.60 8.12
CA PHE A 66 4.11 5.43 8.36
C PHE A 66 3.83 4.02 8.92
N ALA A 67 4.80 3.41 9.59
CA ALA A 67 4.69 2.05 10.12
C ALA A 67 3.54 1.90 11.14
N GLU A 68 3.34 2.90 12.00
CA GLU A 68 2.29 2.90 13.02
C GLU A 68 0.91 3.13 12.40
N GLU A 69 0.81 4.05 11.44
CA GLU A 69 -0.46 4.41 10.82
C GLU A 69 -0.93 3.37 9.80
N PHE A 70 -0.02 2.83 8.99
CA PHE A 70 -0.35 2.04 7.79
C PHE A 70 0.29 0.65 7.76
N GLY A 71 1.08 0.28 8.75
CA GLY A 71 1.70 -1.03 8.84
C GLY A 71 0.68 -2.17 8.96
N ALA A 72 0.94 -3.28 8.26
CA ALA A 72 0.10 -4.47 8.29
C ALA A 72 0.15 -5.26 9.62
N ARG A 73 1.26 -5.16 10.35
CA ARG A 73 1.39 -5.72 11.71
C ARG A 73 0.83 -4.70 12.70
N ARG A 74 -0.10 -5.14 13.55
CA ARG A 74 -0.84 -4.29 14.48
C ARG A 74 -0.60 -4.77 15.91
N VAL A 75 -0.66 -3.84 16.86
CA VAL A 75 -0.51 -4.15 18.29
C VAL A 75 -1.86 -4.20 18.98
N GLU A 76 -2.86 -3.55 18.39
CA GLU A 76 -4.22 -3.43 18.89
C GLU A 76 -4.97 -4.77 18.74
N ASP A 77 -5.33 -5.43 19.84
CA ASP A 77 -6.07 -6.70 19.79
C ASP A 77 -7.45 -6.55 19.12
N SER A 78 -8.05 -5.37 19.19
CA SER A 78 -9.39 -5.09 18.66
C SER A 78 -9.51 -5.33 17.14
N VAL A 79 -8.41 -5.17 16.40
CA VAL A 79 -8.41 -5.33 14.94
C VAL A 79 -8.18 -6.76 14.48
N TYR A 80 -8.02 -7.71 15.40
CA TYR A 80 -7.86 -9.12 15.07
C TYR A 80 -9.22 -9.82 14.95
N ILE A 81 -9.32 -10.77 14.02
CA ILE A 81 -10.35 -11.81 13.99
C ILE A 81 -9.62 -13.15 14.10
N GLY A 82 -9.74 -13.78 15.27
CA GLY A 82 -8.83 -14.85 15.67
C GLY A 82 -7.40 -14.32 15.75
N ASN A 83 -6.50 -14.87 14.94
CA ASN A 83 -5.09 -14.45 14.91
C ASN A 83 -4.72 -13.57 13.71
N THR A 84 -5.67 -13.26 12.84
CA THR A 84 -5.42 -12.50 11.60
C THR A 84 -5.92 -11.08 11.73
N VAL A 85 -5.13 -10.12 11.27
CA VAL A 85 -5.53 -8.70 11.21
C VAL A 85 -6.67 -8.51 10.21
N ASP A 86 -7.71 -7.81 10.64
CA ASP A 86 -8.79 -7.36 9.77
C ASP A 86 -8.54 -5.90 9.35
N PHE A 87 -8.28 -5.69 8.06
CA PHE A 87 -7.98 -4.36 7.53
C PHE A 87 -9.15 -3.39 7.59
N THR A 88 -10.41 -3.86 7.61
CA THR A 88 -11.57 -2.96 7.78
C THR A 88 -11.55 -2.33 9.16
N LYS A 89 -11.26 -3.11 10.20
CA LYS A 89 -11.07 -2.61 11.56
C LYS A 89 -9.85 -1.70 11.71
N VAL A 90 -8.76 -1.98 10.99
CA VAL A 90 -7.57 -1.10 10.99
C VAL A 90 -7.90 0.27 10.42
N MET A 91 -8.70 0.34 9.34
CA MET A 91 -9.09 1.61 8.72
C MET A 91 -9.98 2.48 9.62
N GLU A 92 -10.57 1.92 10.67
CA GLU A 92 -11.40 2.61 11.67
C GLU A 92 -10.58 3.17 12.84
N LEU A 93 -9.29 2.85 12.95
CA LEU A 93 -8.46 3.32 14.04
C LEU A 93 -8.08 4.79 13.88
N ASP A 94 -8.08 5.54 15.00
CA ASP A 94 -7.63 6.93 15.04
C ASP A 94 -6.23 7.13 14.47
N ILE A 95 -5.33 6.17 14.71
CA ILE A 95 -3.95 6.24 14.20
C ILE A 95 -3.91 6.10 12.67
N PHE A 96 -4.81 5.32 12.08
CA PHE A 96 -4.94 5.22 10.63
C PHE A 96 -5.42 6.56 10.05
N HIS A 97 -6.46 7.16 10.65
CA HIS A 97 -6.97 8.47 10.24
C HIS A 97 -5.92 9.58 10.37
N LYS A 98 -5.08 9.55 11.42
CA LYS A 98 -3.92 10.47 11.53
C LYS A 98 -2.95 10.31 10.35
N GLY A 99 -2.70 9.09 9.91
CA GLY A 99 -1.89 8.81 8.71
C GLY A 99 -2.51 9.40 7.44
N VAL A 100 -3.82 9.22 7.26
CA VAL A 100 -4.56 9.78 6.12
C VAL A 100 -4.48 11.32 6.11
N GLU A 101 -4.67 11.97 7.26
CA GLU A 101 -4.54 13.42 7.38
C GLU A 101 -3.09 13.90 7.12
N ARG A 102 -2.07 13.17 7.57
CA ARG A 102 -0.66 13.45 7.22
C ARG A 102 -0.44 13.43 5.71
N ILE A 103 -0.98 12.43 5.00
CA ILE A 103 -0.90 12.33 3.53
C ILE A 103 -1.65 13.50 2.88
N LYS A 104 -2.89 13.77 3.29
CA LYS A 104 -3.71 14.88 2.80
C LYS A 104 -3.00 16.23 2.94
N ASN A 105 -2.37 16.49 4.08
CA ASN A 105 -1.60 17.72 4.31
C ASN A 105 -0.43 17.85 3.33
N GLY A 106 0.28 16.75 3.06
CA GLY A 106 1.35 16.74 2.06
C GLY A 106 0.82 17.01 0.64
N LEU A 107 -0.31 16.41 0.26
CA LEU A 107 -0.94 16.64 -1.04
C LEU A 107 -1.45 18.08 -1.18
N ASN A 108 -2.01 18.66 -0.12
CA ASN A 108 -2.45 20.07 -0.10
C ASN A 108 -1.28 21.05 -0.20
N ALA A 109 -0.10 20.67 0.32
CA ALA A 109 1.13 21.42 0.14
C ALA A 109 1.74 21.26 -1.27
N GLY A 110 1.12 20.48 -2.16
CA GLY A 110 1.56 20.27 -3.54
C GLY A 110 2.62 19.19 -3.72
N TYR A 111 2.83 18.32 -2.74
CA TYR A 111 3.80 17.23 -2.86
C TYR A 111 3.26 16.05 -3.67
N SER A 112 4.09 15.50 -4.55
CA SER A 112 3.92 14.15 -5.09
C SER A 112 4.51 13.13 -4.11
N ILE A 113 3.65 12.25 -3.59
CA ILE A 113 3.98 11.29 -2.53
C ILE A 113 3.88 9.88 -3.08
N ALA A 114 4.86 9.02 -2.81
CA ALA A 114 4.80 7.58 -3.10
C ALA A 114 4.76 6.75 -1.82
N LEU A 115 3.71 5.96 -1.64
CA LEU A 115 3.58 4.95 -0.58
C LEU A 115 4.39 3.71 -0.97
N THR A 116 5.38 3.33 -0.15
CA THR A 116 6.26 2.20 -0.45
C THR A 116 6.06 0.99 0.46
N CYS A 117 6.10 -0.22 -0.14
CA CYS A 117 6.13 -1.51 0.57
C CYS A 117 7.17 -2.47 -0.06
N THR A 118 7.30 -3.67 0.51
CA THR A 118 8.34 -4.63 0.12
C THR A 118 8.03 -5.29 -1.22
N GLU A 119 6.79 -5.65 -1.46
CA GLU A 119 6.37 -6.43 -2.61
C GLU A 119 6.51 -5.62 -3.91
N TYR A 120 6.59 -6.31 -5.04
CA TYR A 120 6.52 -5.67 -6.37
C TYR A 120 5.09 -5.29 -6.73
N ASN A 121 4.18 -6.26 -6.68
CA ASN A 121 2.81 -6.13 -7.14
C ASN A 121 1.92 -5.59 -6.01
N PRO A 122 1.11 -4.53 -6.21
CA PRO A 122 0.13 -4.08 -5.22
C PRO A 122 -0.89 -5.17 -4.85
N LEU A 123 -1.26 -6.05 -5.79
CA LEU A 123 -2.23 -7.14 -5.54
C LEU A 123 -1.66 -8.28 -4.67
N ASP A 124 -0.41 -8.17 -4.21
CA ASP A 124 0.19 -9.09 -3.25
C ASP A 124 0.55 -8.41 -1.92
N CYS A 125 0.21 -7.12 -1.74
CA CYS A 125 0.64 -6.29 -0.60
C CYS A 125 -0.55 -5.61 0.11
N HIS A 126 -0.37 -5.35 1.41
CA HIS A 126 -1.30 -4.53 2.20
C HIS A 126 -1.42 -3.09 1.68
N ARG A 127 -0.42 -2.57 0.95
CA ARG A 127 -0.49 -1.21 0.39
C ARG A 127 -1.75 -1.01 -0.46
N PHE A 128 -2.26 -2.04 -1.10
CA PHE A 128 -3.43 -1.94 -1.96
C PHE A 128 -4.71 -2.15 -1.14
N SER A 129 -4.82 -3.30 -0.46
CA SER A 129 -6.03 -3.73 0.23
C SER A 129 -6.30 -3.04 1.58
N LEU A 130 -5.27 -2.46 2.20
CA LEU A 130 -5.37 -1.63 3.42
C LEU A 130 -5.18 -0.15 3.08
N VAL A 131 -3.98 0.22 2.62
CA VAL A 131 -3.56 1.63 2.62
C VAL A 131 -4.26 2.43 1.51
N SER A 132 -4.15 1.98 0.25
CA SER A 132 -4.76 2.67 -0.90
C SER A 132 -6.27 2.67 -0.79
N ARG A 133 -6.86 1.50 -0.46
CA ARG A 133 -8.30 1.37 -0.19
C ARG A 133 -8.77 2.35 0.88
N GLY A 134 -8.11 2.39 2.03
CA GLY A 134 -8.52 3.26 3.14
C GLY A 134 -8.39 4.75 2.82
N ILE A 135 -7.28 5.16 2.19
CA ILE A 135 -7.11 6.55 1.75
C ILE A 135 -8.19 6.96 0.75
N ARG A 136 -8.49 6.11 -0.26
CA ARG A 136 -9.56 6.40 -1.24
C ARG A 136 -10.93 6.48 -0.59
N LYS A 137 -11.25 5.59 0.36
CA LYS A 137 -12.51 5.65 1.11
C LYS A 137 -12.67 6.94 1.91
N THR A 138 -11.59 7.46 2.51
CA THR A 138 -11.66 8.65 3.36
C THR A 138 -11.58 9.95 2.58
N LEU A 139 -10.72 10.03 1.55
CA LEU A 139 -10.43 11.28 0.85
C LEU A 139 -11.07 11.39 -0.53
N ASN A 140 -11.46 10.26 -1.14
CA ASN A 140 -11.96 10.19 -2.51
C ASN A 140 -11.00 10.82 -3.55
N ILE A 141 -9.73 10.43 -3.49
CA ILE A 141 -8.65 10.95 -4.35
C ILE A 141 -8.11 9.85 -5.28
N PRO A 142 -7.59 10.20 -6.47
CA PRO A 142 -6.94 9.21 -7.33
C PRO A 142 -5.63 8.72 -6.70
N ILE A 143 -5.33 7.44 -6.89
CA ILE A 143 -4.05 6.83 -6.52
C ILE A 143 -3.55 6.01 -7.70
N ASP A 144 -2.32 6.31 -8.12
CA ASP A 144 -1.65 5.61 -9.22
C ASP A 144 -0.57 4.65 -8.70
N HIS A 145 -0.40 3.51 -9.36
CA HIS A 145 0.49 2.43 -8.94
C HIS A 145 1.64 2.29 -9.93
N ILE A 146 2.84 2.65 -9.48
CA ILE A 146 4.05 2.64 -10.29
C ILE A 146 4.64 1.22 -10.29
N PHE A 147 4.66 0.60 -11.47
CA PHE A 147 5.29 -0.71 -11.70
C PHE A 147 6.68 -0.57 -12.31
N SER A 148 6.89 0.38 -13.22
CA SER A 148 8.19 0.65 -13.87
C SER A 148 8.27 2.11 -14.30
N GLN A 149 9.37 2.54 -14.93
CA GLN A 149 9.50 3.92 -15.45
C GLN A 149 8.45 4.28 -16.54
N ASN A 150 7.86 3.26 -17.18
CA ASN A 150 6.92 3.42 -18.29
C ASN A 150 5.58 2.72 -18.04
N LEU A 151 5.36 2.20 -16.82
CA LEU A 151 4.13 1.50 -16.47
C LEU A 151 3.65 2.01 -15.11
N CYS A 152 2.56 2.76 -15.17
CA CYS A 152 1.80 3.23 -14.02
C CYS A 152 0.33 2.92 -14.31
N LYS A 153 -0.40 2.40 -13.32
CA LYS A 153 -1.81 2.05 -13.48
C LYS A 153 -2.65 2.77 -12.42
N PRO A 154 -3.82 3.34 -12.76
CA PRO A 154 -4.75 3.85 -11.78
C PRO A 154 -5.33 2.71 -10.93
N THR A 155 -5.89 3.05 -9.76
CA THR A 155 -6.49 2.07 -8.85
C THR A 155 -7.60 1.26 -9.53
N GLU A 156 -8.40 1.91 -10.38
CA GLU A 156 -9.53 1.30 -11.08
C GLU A 156 -9.10 0.13 -11.99
N ASP A 157 -7.92 0.23 -12.60
CA ASP A 157 -7.36 -0.86 -13.42
C ASP A 157 -6.98 -2.06 -12.54
N LEU A 158 -6.35 -1.81 -11.39
CA LEU A 158 -6.00 -2.86 -10.43
C LEU A 158 -7.23 -3.50 -9.79
N GLU A 159 -8.30 -2.73 -9.56
CA GLU A 159 -9.58 -3.27 -9.10
C GLU A 159 -10.15 -4.24 -10.13
N ASN A 160 -10.16 -3.89 -11.42
CA ASN A 160 -10.62 -4.79 -12.48
C ASN A 160 -9.72 -6.04 -12.60
N GLU A 161 -8.39 -5.88 -12.51
CA GLU A 161 -7.45 -7.01 -12.50
C GLU A 161 -7.67 -7.94 -11.30
N LEU A 162 -7.97 -7.38 -10.12
CA LEU A 162 -8.27 -8.16 -8.93
C LEU A 162 -9.56 -8.96 -9.09
N LEU A 163 -10.61 -8.37 -9.66
CA LEU A 163 -11.87 -9.08 -9.95
C LEU A 163 -11.65 -10.27 -10.87
N LEU A 164 -10.87 -10.08 -11.94
CA LEU A 164 -10.50 -11.15 -12.88
C LEU A 164 -9.66 -12.24 -12.20
N ALA A 165 -8.64 -11.85 -11.42
CA ALA A 165 -7.76 -12.79 -10.74
C ALA A 165 -8.50 -13.66 -9.70
N LEU A 166 -9.54 -13.12 -9.07
CA LEU A 166 -10.38 -13.85 -8.11
C LEU A 166 -11.56 -14.57 -8.78
N ASN A 167 -11.73 -14.43 -10.10
CA ASN A 167 -12.88 -14.93 -10.86
C ASN A 167 -14.23 -14.53 -10.22
N LEU A 168 -14.31 -13.31 -9.71
CA LEU A 168 -15.51 -12.82 -9.02
C LEU A 168 -16.54 -12.32 -10.03
N GLN A 169 -17.77 -12.79 -9.87
CA GLN A 169 -18.93 -12.34 -10.60
C GLN A 169 -19.91 -11.67 -9.63
N PRO A 170 -20.68 -10.67 -10.09
CA PRO A 170 -21.69 -10.02 -9.26
C PRO A 170 -22.74 -11.06 -8.81
N GLU A 171 -23.02 -11.07 -7.51
CA GLU A 171 -24.14 -11.82 -6.95
C GLU A 171 -25.47 -11.06 -7.14
N LEU A 172 -26.59 -11.71 -6.80
CA LEU A 172 -27.91 -11.11 -6.90
C LEU A 172 -27.97 -9.82 -6.06
N PHE A 173 -28.35 -8.71 -6.70
CA PHE A 173 -28.39 -7.36 -6.10
C PHE A 173 -27.03 -6.74 -5.75
N GLU A 174 -25.91 -7.34 -6.15
CA GLU A 174 -24.58 -6.78 -5.94
C GLU A 174 -24.22 -5.81 -7.07
N ASN A 175 -23.88 -4.56 -6.72
CA ASN A 175 -23.34 -3.59 -7.67
C ASN A 175 -21.80 -3.67 -7.75
N LYS A 176 -21.20 -2.98 -8.73
CA LYS A 176 -19.75 -2.97 -8.94
C LYS A 176 -18.95 -2.60 -7.68
N ASN A 177 -19.42 -1.62 -6.90
CA ASN A 177 -18.71 -1.20 -5.69
C ASN A 177 -18.75 -2.28 -4.61
N MET A 178 -19.89 -2.96 -4.43
CA MET A 178 -20.00 -4.08 -3.49
C MET A 178 -19.10 -5.24 -3.90
N LEU A 179 -19.04 -5.56 -5.20
CA LEU A 179 -18.17 -6.59 -5.75
C LEU A 179 -16.68 -6.27 -5.51
N ILE A 180 -16.27 -5.01 -5.72
CA ILE A 180 -14.91 -4.53 -5.43
C ILE A 180 -14.61 -4.61 -3.92
N GLU A 181 -15.55 -4.23 -3.06
CA GLU A 181 -15.40 -4.33 -1.61
C GLU A 181 -15.19 -5.77 -1.16
N ARG A 182 -15.92 -6.72 -1.76
CA ARG A 182 -15.74 -8.16 -1.54
C ARG A 182 -14.35 -8.62 -2.00
N ALA A 183 -13.90 -8.16 -3.17
CA ALA A 183 -12.56 -8.45 -3.69
C ALA A 183 -11.45 -7.94 -2.75
N TYR A 184 -11.57 -6.70 -2.25
CA TYR A 184 -10.64 -6.15 -1.26
C TYR A 184 -10.62 -6.96 0.03
N ASN A 185 -11.76 -7.45 0.50
CA ASN A 185 -11.83 -8.26 1.71
C ASN A 185 -11.15 -9.64 1.52
N ILE A 186 -11.33 -10.26 0.35
CA ILE A 186 -10.64 -11.51 0.01
C ILE A 186 -9.12 -11.29 -0.05
N LEU A 187 -8.68 -10.27 -0.77
CA LEU A 187 -7.26 -9.93 -0.85
C LEU A 187 -6.68 -9.56 0.52
N GLY A 188 -7.42 -8.78 1.32
CA GLY A 188 -7.04 -8.41 2.68
C GLY A 188 -6.75 -9.64 3.53
N LYS A 189 -7.63 -10.64 3.54
CA LYS A 189 -7.39 -11.91 4.26
C LYS A 189 -6.15 -12.67 3.75
N LYS A 190 -5.91 -12.67 2.44
CA LYS A 190 -4.73 -13.30 1.82
C LYS A 190 -3.43 -12.65 2.33
N VAL A 191 -3.34 -11.32 2.30
CA VAL A 191 -2.09 -10.58 2.59
C VAL A 191 -1.96 -10.08 4.03
N ALA A 192 -3.02 -10.17 4.84
CA ALA A 192 -3.00 -9.74 6.23
C ALA A 192 -1.99 -10.54 7.06
N TYR A 193 -1.37 -9.83 8.01
CA TYR A 193 -0.54 -10.44 9.03
C TYR A 193 -1.37 -11.36 9.93
N SER A 194 -0.77 -12.48 10.31
CA SER A 194 -1.31 -13.41 11.30
C SER A 194 -0.28 -13.65 12.40
N ARG A 195 -0.74 -13.72 13.65
CA ARG A 195 0.11 -14.05 14.82
C ARG A 195 0.56 -15.51 14.84
N VAL A 196 -0.11 -16.36 14.07
CA VAL A 196 0.25 -17.76 13.84
C VAL A 196 0.63 -17.95 12.38
N GLU A 197 1.52 -18.90 12.10
CA GLU A 197 1.81 -19.30 10.73
C GLU A 197 0.51 -19.73 10.03
N LYS A 198 0.29 -19.20 8.82
CA LYS A 198 -0.82 -19.67 7.99
C LYS A 198 -0.48 -21.10 7.55
N PRO A 199 -1.41 -22.05 7.61
CA PRO A 199 -1.14 -23.39 7.10
C PRO A 199 -0.72 -23.28 5.63
N GLU A 200 0.32 -24.00 5.24
CA GLU A 200 0.73 -24.06 3.84
C GLU A 200 -0.46 -24.49 2.98
N PRO A 201 -0.63 -23.91 1.78
CA PRO A 201 -1.67 -24.37 0.87
C PRO A 201 -1.44 -25.85 0.60
N VAL A 202 -2.43 -26.68 0.93
CA VAL A 202 -2.43 -28.10 0.59
C VAL A 202 -2.39 -28.18 -0.94
N ILE A 203 -1.22 -28.50 -1.50
CA ILE A 203 -1.08 -28.79 -2.92
C ILE A 203 -1.73 -30.15 -3.12
N TYR A 204 -2.95 -30.16 -3.66
CA TYR A 204 -3.49 -31.40 -4.22
C TYR A 204 -2.64 -31.74 -5.45
N ALA A 205 -1.85 -32.81 -5.33
CA ALA A 205 -1.11 -33.42 -6.42
C ALA A 205 -2.04 -34.17 -7.38
#